data_AF-A0A7D9EUF7-F1
#
_entry.id   AF-A0A7D9EUF7-F1
#
_cell.length_a   1.000
_cell.length_b   1.000
_cell.length_c   1.000
_cell.angle_alpha   90.00
_cell.angle_beta   90.00
_cell.angle_gamma   90.00
#
_symmetry.space_group_name_H-M   'P 1'
#
loop_
_entity.id
_entity.type
_entity.pdbx_description
1 polymer ?
#
loop_
_entity_poly.entity_id
_entity_poly.type
_entity_poly.pdbx_seq_one_letter_code
_entity_poly.pdbx_strand_id
1 'polypeptide(L)'
;MTDQGTEFLNKHFRALMKEEDIELYTTYNETKASIVERLIRTLKTKMWRYFTAKKTMRYLDMLPDLVYSYNHSVHRSIKTKPAEVTAENVKKVWHIAKGDQRSRRVRN
;
A
#
# COMPACT_ATOMS: atom_id res chain seq x y z
N MET A 1 -4.11 -10.98 3.08
CA MET A 1 -5.06 -11.07 1.95
C MET A 1 -4.27 -11.05 0.65
N THR A 2 -4.46 -12.02 -0.23
CA THR A 2 -3.74 -12.17 -1.51
C THR A 2 -4.72 -12.28 -2.67
N ASP A 3 -4.19 -12.25 -3.90
CA ASP A 3 -4.91 -12.78 -5.04
C ASP A 3 -4.91 -14.34 -5.02
N GLN A 4 -5.44 -14.95 -6.07
CA GLN A 4 -5.50 -16.41 -6.24
C GLN A 4 -4.25 -16.98 -6.93
N GLY A 5 -3.12 -16.27 -6.90
CA GLY A 5 -1.86 -16.78 -7.39
C GLY A 5 -1.55 -18.14 -6.77
N THR A 6 -1.20 -19.13 -7.59
CA THR A 6 -0.95 -20.49 -7.11
C THR A 6 0.24 -20.56 -6.16
N GLU A 7 1.15 -19.58 -6.24
CA GLU A 7 2.23 -19.36 -5.28
C GLU A 7 1.73 -19.14 -3.86
N PHE A 8 0.57 -18.50 -3.66
CA PHE A 8 -0.02 -18.25 -2.33
C PHE A 8 -0.93 -19.39 -1.86
N LEU A 9 -1.31 -20.31 -2.75
CA LEU A 9 -2.20 -21.44 -2.42
C LEU A 9 -1.44 -22.75 -2.18
N ASN A 10 -0.13 -22.77 -2.38
CA ASN A 10 0.68 -23.97 -2.26
C ASN A 10 0.76 -24.48 -0.80
N LYS A 11 1.01 -25.78 -0.64
CA LYS A 11 1.03 -26.44 0.68
C LYS A 11 2.09 -25.87 1.64
N HIS A 12 3.25 -25.44 1.12
CA HIS A 12 4.34 -24.91 1.91
C HIS A 12 3.99 -23.52 2.46
N PHE A 13 3.43 -22.66 1.62
CA PHE A 13 2.99 -21.33 2.02
C PHE A 13 1.84 -21.39 3.02
N ARG A 14 0.86 -22.27 2.79
CA ARG A 14 -0.24 -22.48 3.76
C ARG A 14 0.25 -23.03 5.10
N ALA A 15 1.22 -23.93 5.09
CA ALA A 15 1.82 -24.45 6.32
C ALA A 15 2.52 -23.33 7.11
N LEU A 16 3.31 -22.50 6.43
CA LEU A 16 3.97 -21.34 7.03
C LEU A 16 2.97 -20.35 7.64
N MET A 17 1.90 -20.02 6.91
CA MET A 17 0.87 -19.10 7.44
C MET A 17 0.18 -19.68 8.69
N LYS A 18 -0.03 -21.00 8.74
CA LYS A 18 -0.59 -21.65 9.92
C LYS A 18 0.37 -21.66 11.12
N GLU A 19 1.66 -21.82 10.87
CA GLU A 19 2.71 -21.77 11.90
C GLU A 19 2.83 -20.37 12.52
N GLU A 20 2.73 -19.33 11.69
CA GLU A 20 2.80 -17.93 12.11
C GLU A 20 1.45 -17.36 12.64
N ASP A 21 0.43 -18.20 12.77
CA ASP A 21 -0.94 -17.79 13.17
C ASP A 21 -1.55 -16.68 12.28
N ILE A 22 -1.25 -16.73 10.98
CA ILE A 22 -1.72 -15.78 9.98
C ILE A 22 -2.88 -16.39 9.17
N GLU A 23 -4.05 -15.76 9.25
CA GLU A 23 -5.20 -16.18 8.46
C GLU A 23 -5.12 -15.65 7.01
N LEU A 24 -4.97 -16.58 6.06
CA LEU A 24 -4.84 -16.25 4.64
C LEU A 24 -6.20 -16.14 3.95
N TYR A 25 -6.56 -14.92 3.55
CA TYR A 25 -7.76 -14.63 2.77
C TYR A 25 -7.44 -14.32 1.29
N THR A 26 -8.19 -14.93 0.37
CA THR A 26 -8.07 -14.67 -1.08
C THR A 26 -9.31 -13.94 -1.59
N THR A 27 -9.20 -12.89 -2.42
CA THR A 27 -10.39 -12.15 -2.89
C THR A 27 -10.30 -11.70 -4.33
N TYR A 28 -11.46 -11.61 -5.00
CA TYR A 28 -11.66 -11.04 -6.34
C TYR A 28 -12.23 -9.60 -6.30
N ASN A 29 -11.86 -8.80 -5.29
CA ASN A 29 -12.44 -7.47 -5.14
C ASN A 29 -11.58 -6.39 -5.83
N GLU A 30 -12.07 -5.88 -6.97
CA GLU A 30 -11.45 -4.77 -7.74
C GLU A 30 -11.08 -3.57 -6.86
N THR A 31 -11.92 -3.27 -5.85
CA THR A 31 -11.65 -2.14 -4.94
C THR A 31 -10.38 -2.35 -4.15
N LYS A 32 -10.09 -3.59 -3.72
CA LYS A 32 -8.89 -3.91 -2.96
C LYS A 32 -7.66 -3.96 -3.85
N ALA A 33 -7.79 -4.46 -5.08
CA ALA A 33 -6.74 -4.39 -6.10
C ALA A 33 -6.35 -2.93 -6.41
N SER A 34 -7.33 -2.01 -6.52
CA SER A 34 -7.07 -0.60 -6.83
C SER A 34 -6.17 0.13 -5.82
N ILE A 35 -6.16 -0.32 -4.56
CA ILE A 35 -5.27 0.24 -3.51
C ILE A 35 -3.82 -0.17 -3.79
N VAL A 36 -3.61 -1.46 -4.07
CA VAL A 36 -2.29 -2.02 -4.39
C VAL A 36 -1.77 -1.45 -5.71
N GLU A 37 -2.62 -1.31 -6.72
CA GLU A 37 -2.25 -0.70 -8.01
C GLU A 37 -1.79 0.76 -7.84
N ARG A 38 -2.49 1.55 -7.00
CA ARG A 38 -2.09 2.93 -6.71
C ARG A 38 -0.73 3.00 -5.99
N LEU A 39 -0.48 2.08 -5.07
CA LEU A 39 0.84 1.93 -4.43
C LEU A 39 1.91 1.64 -5.48
N ILE A 40 1.73 0.59 -6.30
CA ILE A 40 2.68 0.17 -7.33
C ILE A 40 2.95 1.33 -8.32
N ARG A 41 1.92 2.05 -8.75
CA ARG A 41 2.07 3.23 -9.62
C ARG A 41 2.95 4.30 -8.97
N THR A 42 2.72 4.60 -7.70
CA THR A 42 3.49 5.62 -6.94
C THR A 42 4.96 5.23 -6.84
N LEU A 43 5.25 3.97 -6.50
CA LEU A 43 6.61 3.46 -6.41
C LEU A 43 7.31 3.50 -7.77
N LYS A 44 6.65 2.98 -8.82
CA LYS A 44 7.18 3.00 -10.19
C LYS A 44 7.49 4.41 -10.66
N THR A 45 6.64 5.39 -10.40
CA THR A 45 6.90 6.80 -10.76
C THR A 45 8.17 7.35 -10.08
N LYS A 46 8.38 7.05 -8.78
CA LYS A 46 9.59 7.46 -8.07
C LYS A 46 10.83 6.74 -8.60
N MET A 47 10.74 5.44 -8.87
CA MET A 47 11.82 4.65 -9.45
C MET A 47 12.24 5.16 -10.82
N TRP A 48 11.28 5.45 -11.71
CA TRP A 48 11.57 5.98 -13.04
C TRP A 48 12.34 7.30 -13.00
N ARG A 49 11.97 8.22 -12.09
CA ARG A 49 12.72 9.47 -11.89
C ARG A 49 14.17 9.21 -11.49
N TYR A 50 14.40 8.24 -10.60
CA TYR A 50 15.75 7.85 -10.19
C TYR A 50 16.54 7.23 -11.35
N PHE A 51 15.93 6.30 -12.09
CA PHE A 51 16.57 5.66 -13.23
C PHE A 51 17.02 6.66 -14.29
N THR A 52 16.16 7.63 -14.62
CA THR A 52 16.50 8.71 -15.56
C THR A 52 17.62 9.59 -15.04
N ALA A 53 17.58 9.98 -13.76
CA ALA A 53 18.59 10.88 -13.17
C ALA A 53 19.97 10.22 -13.02
N LYS A 54 20.02 8.93 -12.68
CA LYS A 54 21.25 8.18 -12.42
C LYS A 54 21.75 7.38 -13.62
N LYS A 55 21.00 7.37 -14.73
CA LYS A 55 21.29 6.58 -15.94
C LYS A 55 21.57 5.10 -15.62
N THR A 56 20.76 4.53 -14.73
CA THR A 56 20.91 3.14 -14.27
C THR A 56 19.54 2.50 -14.10
N MET A 57 19.49 1.18 -14.24
CA MET A 57 18.33 0.36 -13.87
C MET A 57 18.54 -0.39 -12.55
N ARG A 58 19.68 -0.19 -11.87
CA ARG A 58 19.95 -0.77 -10.56
C ARG A 58 19.07 -0.10 -9.52
N TYR A 59 18.10 -0.84 -9.00
CA TYR A 59 17.11 -0.32 -8.05
C TYR A 59 17.45 -0.63 -6.60
N LEU A 60 18.28 -1.65 -6.32
CA LEU A 60 18.57 -2.09 -4.96
C LEU A 60 19.11 -0.96 -4.08
N ASP A 61 20.00 -0.13 -4.64
CA ASP A 61 20.63 0.98 -3.91
C ASP A 61 19.63 2.08 -3.51
N MET A 62 18.53 2.22 -4.25
CA MET A 62 17.52 3.25 -3.96
C MET A 62 16.35 2.74 -3.11
N LEU A 63 16.23 1.43 -2.89
CA LEU A 63 15.09 0.87 -2.15
C LEU A 63 14.94 1.45 -0.74
N PRO A 64 16.02 1.60 0.07
CA PRO A 64 15.90 2.19 1.41
C PRO A 64 15.31 3.60 1.37
N ASP A 65 15.85 4.46 0.49
CA ASP A 65 15.40 5.84 0.33
C ASP A 65 13.97 5.91 -0.22
N LEU A 66 13.60 5.01 -1.13
CA LEU A 66 12.26 4.93 -1.70
C LEU A 66 11.22 4.61 -0.62
N VAL A 67 11.48 3.59 0.21
CA VAL A 67 10.60 3.17 1.31
C VAL A 67 10.52 4.26 2.36
N TYR A 68 11.66 4.83 2.76
CA TYR A 68 11.71 5.93 3.72
C TYR A 68 10.87 7.13 3.23
N SER A 69 11.13 7.58 1.99
CA SER A 69 10.39 8.68 1.36
C SER A 69 8.89 8.40 1.28
N TYR A 70 8.49 7.18 0.92
CA TYR A 70 7.08 6.80 0.85
C TYR A 70 6.39 6.88 2.21
N ASN A 71 7.01 6.33 3.26
CA ASN A 71 6.43 6.27 4.60
C ASN A 71 6.45 7.62 5.34
N HIS A 72 7.37 8.53 4.98
CA HIS A 72 7.52 9.85 5.64
C HIS A 72 6.99 11.02 4.81
N SER A 73 6.32 10.76 3.67
CA SER A 73 5.59 11.79 2.93
C SER A 73 4.13 11.82 3.37
N VAL A 74 3.51 13.01 3.41
CA VAL A 74 2.07 13.13 3.67
C VAL A 74 1.28 12.59 2.47
N HIS A 75 0.40 11.61 2.71
CA HIS A 75 -0.41 11.01 1.67
C HIS A 75 -1.76 11.72 1.55
N ARG A 76 -2.15 12.09 0.32
CA ARG A 76 -3.39 12.85 0.06
C ARG A 76 -4.65 12.12 0.51
N SER A 77 -4.68 10.79 0.39
CA SER A 77 -5.84 9.94 0.72
C SER A 77 -6.13 9.89 2.22
N ILE A 78 -5.10 9.94 3.05
CA ILE A 78 -5.19 9.77 4.50
C ILE A 78 -4.83 11.04 5.29
N LYS A 79 -4.34 12.07 4.60
CA LYS A 79 -3.94 13.39 5.15
C LYS A 79 -2.88 13.31 6.26
N THR A 80 -2.12 12.22 6.30
CA THR A 80 -1.04 12.00 7.27
C THR A 80 0.12 11.25 6.60
N LYS A 81 1.27 11.18 7.28
CA LYS A 81 2.36 10.29 6.88
C LYS A 81 2.05 8.87 7.36
N PRO A 82 2.25 7.84 6.53
CA PRO A 82 2.10 6.45 6.97
C PRO A 82 2.90 6.10 8.23
N ALA A 83 4.13 6.60 8.36
CA ALA A 83 4.99 6.37 9.53
C ALA A 83 4.47 7.00 10.83
N GLU A 84 3.55 7.96 10.75
CA GLU A 84 2.96 8.63 11.92
C GLU A 84 1.60 7.99 12.32
N VAL A 85 1.18 6.91 11.66
CA VAL A 85 -0.05 6.19 12.02
C VAL A 85 0.20 5.29 13.22
N THR A 86 -0.59 5.47 14.28
CA THR A 86 -0.50 4.73 15.53
C THR A 86 -1.85 4.09 15.88
N ALA A 87 -1.88 3.21 16.89
CA ALA A 87 -3.12 2.57 17.34
C ALA A 87 -4.18 3.58 17.79
N GLU A 88 -3.76 4.73 18.33
CA GLU A 88 -4.63 5.79 18.82
C GLU A 88 -5.28 6.57 17.66
N ASN A 89 -4.52 6.82 16.58
CA ASN A 89 -5.00 7.65 15.48
C ASN A 89 -5.59 6.85 14.29
N VAL A 90 -5.40 5.53 14.26
CA VAL A 90 -5.80 4.67 13.14
C VAL A 90 -7.28 4.82 12.77
N LYS A 91 -8.17 4.97 13.76
CA LYS A 91 -9.61 5.18 13.51
C LYS A 91 -9.87 6.48 12.76
N LYS A 92 -9.24 7.58 13.17
CA LYS A 92 -9.35 8.88 12.50
C LYS A 92 -8.83 8.80 11.07
N VAL A 93 -7.66 8.19 10.88
CA VAL A 93 -7.03 7.98 9.57
C VAL A 93 -7.94 7.14 8.66
N TRP A 94 -8.57 6.09 9.20
CA TRP A 94 -9.50 5.24 8.47
C TRP A 94 -10.76 5.99 8.02
N HIS A 95 -11.34 6.84 8.88
CA HIS A 95 -12.48 7.68 8.51
C HIS A 95 -12.13 8.65 7.37
N ILE A 96 -10.94 9.25 7.38
CA ILE A 96 -10.46 10.12 6.30
C ILE A 96 -10.33 9.31 5.00
N ALA A 97 -9.74 8.11 5.06
CA ALA A 97 -9.52 7.24 3.89
C ALA A 97 -10.83 6.81 3.21
N LYS A 98 -11.89 6.55 4.00
CA LYS A 98 -13.21 6.18 3.50
C LYS A 98 -14.01 7.35 2.92
N GLY A 99 -13.56 8.58 3.18
CA GLY A 99 -14.26 9.80 2.82
C GLY A 99 -15.40 10.07 3.78
N ASP A 100 -15.37 11.24 4.43
CA ASP A 100 -16.54 11.77 5.12
C ASP A 100 -17.68 11.94 4.11
N GLN A 101 -18.70 11.09 4.21
CA GLN A 101 -19.86 11.10 3.31
C GLN A 101 -20.69 12.40 3.44
N ARG A 102 -20.36 13.29 4.38
CA ARG A 102 -21.09 14.54 4.62
C ARG A 102 -20.77 15.66 3.64
N SER A 103 -19.56 15.74 3.07
CA SER A 103 -19.18 16.87 2.17
C SER A 103 -19.57 16.72 0.71
N ARG A 104 -20.15 15.60 0.27
CA ARG A 104 -20.58 15.40 -1.14
C ARG A 104 -22.04 15.80 -1.40
N ARG A 105 -22.83 16.16 -0.38
CA ARG A 105 -24.24 16.56 -0.51
C ARG A 105 -24.47 18.07 -0.70
N VAL A 106 -23.42 18.90 -0.73
CA VAL A 106 -23.56 20.34 -0.94
C VAL A 106 -22.73 20.76 -2.14
N ARG A 107 -23.31 20.58 -3.33
CA ARG A 107 -23.03 21.41 -4.51
C ARG A 107 -24.38 21.57 -5.20
N ASN A 108 -24.92 22.78 -5.08
CA ASN A 108 -26.11 23.27 -5.77
C ASN A 108 -25.95 23.16 -7.29
#